data_AF-A0A2D2DN93-F1
#
_entry.id   AF-A0A2D2DN93-F1
#
_cell.length_a   1.000
_cell.length_b   1.000
_cell.length_c   1.000
_cell.angle_alpha   90.00
_cell.angle_beta   90.00
_cell.angle_gamma   90.00
#
_symmetry.space_group_name_H-M   'P 1'
#
loop_
_entity.id
_entity.type
_entity.pdbx_description
1 polymer ?
#
loop_
_entity_poly.entity_id
_entity_poly.type
_entity_poly.pdbx_seq_one_letter_code
_entity_poly.pdbx_strand_id
1 'polypeptide(L)'
;MTETRYWWPLELSDELEDSLAAHKDWLRGAPVQFDAGRSRQVEGALVDFLAKPVQGIVARDSLPYLGHVFVGWGNATVNGTPLLDRVASFVHQDPSGKPYIYQCHPEGDFHPWQTFAYTMMAGIDPEAKVGALPFTLREIAQHSTVIRTSAMDDLGHLMYAHAALGLPDTLTFEFNGKPLTLGAMMDEAVKAHHFGPFYVCRKFHLTEGLCAIAATYPAFARYRPVAQKFLDGQLEVMLTLSLLVAQLEAVAAGTLTMDESSIPALRKAMLIGALLENHVYSAGHVIELAALAMRMGYQVSDVHRSAIHHLLNHFNGCVQRSMTRFAPTAAFLPMGHFRRAISLYANLHEAETDQDSASRAALTGYWANFDTSDGTLAELPAAPVDALYNRAQHSAKVRPFFQSVLDEFAQGNSTGMDLYGGFDHFRRLHPDGWPRQMHFEFLDYADRVGVELHFENPDLVPLMDAVAASIPALQEKFPGIEVHGLRRADRSEAKIRLYHDPATGPVDISKSMQEFVAFMSPIVSAELHNPVHGIQRSRLDASAAAH
;
A
#
# COMPACT_ATOMS: atom_id res chain seq x y z
N MET A 1 27.50 18.61 -18.74
CA MET A 1 26.13 18.26 -18.33
C MET A 1 25.23 19.40 -18.77
N THR A 2 24.39 19.19 -19.79
CA THR A 2 23.40 20.18 -20.22
C THR A 2 22.36 20.38 -19.11
N GLU A 3 21.79 21.58 -18.99
CA GLU A 3 20.79 21.95 -17.97
C GLU A 3 19.53 21.05 -17.93
N THR A 4 19.39 20.12 -18.89
CA THR A 4 18.26 19.22 -19.10
C THR A 4 18.26 17.93 -18.27
N ARG A 5 19.33 17.56 -17.55
CA ARG A 5 19.39 16.32 -16.73
C ARG A 5 19.34 16.57 -15.23
N TYR A 6 18.56 17.55 -14.76
CA TYR A 6 18.53 17.86 -13.32
C TYR A 6 18.06 16.67 -12.47
N TRP A 7 17.16 15.83 -12.99
CA TRP A 7 16.59 14.67 -12.29
C TRP A 7 16.21 13.52 -13.24
N TRP A 8 17.21 12.93 -13.90
CA TRP A 8 17.02 11.76 -14.76
C TRP A 8 17.41 10.48 -14.00
N PRO A 9 16.46 9.60 -13.62
CA PRO A 9 16.79 8.45 -12.77
C PRO A 9 17.40 7.26 -13.52
N LEU A 10 17.47 7.29 -14.85
CA LEU A 10 17.86 6.14 -15.66
C LEU A 10 19.23 6.35 -16.31
N GLU A 11 20.25 5.59 -15.96
CA GLU A 11 21.50 5.65 -16.72
C GLU A 11 21.33 4.89 -18.04
N LEU A 12 21.04 5.63 -19.13
CA LEU A 12 20.95 5.10 -20.48
C LEU A 12 22.30 5.22 -21.20
N SER A 13 22.66 4.23 -22.02
CA SER A 13 23.80 4.34 -22.94
C SER A 13 23.46 5.30 -24.08
N ASP A 14 24.48 5.77 -24.81
CA ASP A 14 24.28 6.65 -25.95
C ASP A 14 23.35 6.02 -27.01
N GLU A 15 23.44 4.71 -27.25
CA GLU A 15 22.55 4.03 -28.20
C GLU A 15 21.08 3.99 -27.73
N LEU A 16 20.87 3.86 -26.41
CA LEU A 16 19.52 3.91 -25.82
C LEU A 16 18.95 5.32 -25.85
N GLU A 17 19.78 6.34 -25.63
CA GLU A 17 19.38 7.76 -25.75
C GLU A 17 18.96 8.09 -27.18
N ASP A 18 19.72 7.62 -28.18
CA ASP A 18 19.36 7.78 -29.60
C ASP A 18 18.06 7.07 -29.94
N SER A 19 17.88 5.84 -29.44
CA SER A 19 16.64 5.06 -29.62
C SER A 19 15.44 5.77 -28.98
N LEU A 20 15.64 6.35 -27.79
CA LEU A 20 14.60 7.08 -27.08
C LEU A 20 14.26 8.39 -27.79
N ALA A 21 15.25 9.11 -28.33
CA ALA A 21 15.03 10.30 -29.15
C ALA A 21 14.19 9.98 -30.40
N ALA A 22 14.55 8.92 -31.12
CA ALA A 22 13.78 8.45 -32.28
C ALA A 22 12.34 8.06 -31.90
N HIS A 23 12.15 7.40 -30.75
CA HIS A 23 10.81 7.06 -30.23
C HIS A 23 9.98 8.29 -29.90
N LYS A 24 10.58 9.32 -29.29
CA LYS A 24 9.90 10.60 -29.03
C LYS A 24 9.45 11.27 -30.33
N ASP A 25 10.27 11.21 -31.38
CA ASP A 25 9.91 11.77 -32.69
C ASP A 25 8.77 10.97 -33.35
N TRP A 26 8.76 9.65 -33.22
CA TRP A 26 7.64 8.80 -33.66
C TRP A 26 6.33 9.18 -32.93
N LEU A 27 6.37 9.30 -31.59
CA LEU A 27 5.22 9.70 -30.79
C LEU A 27 4.67 11.09 -31.17
N ARG A 28 5.55 12.03 -31.56
CA ARG A 28 5.15 13.37 -32.03
C ARG A 28 4.56 13.32 -33.45
N GLY A 29 5.14 12.51 -34.33
CA GLY A 29 4.76 12.44 -35.74
C GLY A 29 3.44 11.71 -36.00
N ALA A 30 3.07 10.76 -35.15
CA ALA A 30 1.84 9.99 -35.24
C ALA A 30 1.19 9.82 -33.85
N PRO A 31 0.42 10.82 -33.38
CA PRO A 31 -0.23 10.75 -32.07
C PRO A 31 -1.10 9.50 -31.93
N VAL A 32 -0.81 8.71 -30.90
CA VAL A 32 -1.55 7.48 -30.61
C VAL A 32 -2.94 7.84 -30.10
N GLN A 33 -3.99 7.28 -30.69
CA GLN A 33 -5.37 7.49 -30.23
C GLN A 33 -5.65 6.66 -28.97
N PHE A 34 -6.33 7.24 -27.99
CA PHE A 34 -6.69 6.56 -26.76
C PHE A 34 -7.90 5.64 -26.97
N ASP A 35 -7.78 4.36 -26.64
CA ASP A 35 -8.91 3.41 -26.66
C ASP A 35 -9.66 3.47 -25.31
N ALA A 36 -10.53 4.47 -25.18
CA ALA A 36 -11.38 4.66 -23.99
C ALA A 36 -12.37 3.50 -23.78
N GLY A 37 -12.83 2.87 -24.87
CA GLY A 37 -13.73 1.72 -24.81
C GLY A 37 -13.08 0.50 -24.16
N ARG A 38 -11.88 0.13 -24.61
CA ARG A 38 -11.10 -0.95 -24.01
C ARG A 38 -10.70 -0.65 -22.58
N SER A 39 -10.36 0.61 -22.29
CA SER A 39 -10.04 1.06 -20.93
C SER A 39 -11.18 0.78 -19.95
N ARG A 40 -12.42 1.15 -20.28
CA ARG A 40 -13.60 0.81 -19.48
C ARG A 40 -13.82 -0.70 -19.34
N GLN A 41 -13.62 -1.45 -20.42
CA GLN A 41 -13.79 -2.91 -20.38
C GLN A 41 -12.79 -3.58 -19.42
N VAL A 42 -11.52 -3.16 -19.44
CA VAL A 42 -10.47 -3.68 -18.56
C VAL A 42 -10.69 -3.24 -17.11
N GLU A 43 -11.10 -2.00 -16.91
CA GLU A 43 -11.44 -1.46 -15.59
C GLU A 43 -12.53 -2.28 -14.89
N GLY A 44 -13.62 -2.62 -15.60
CA GLY A 44 -14.67 -3.51 -15.10
C GLY A 44 -14.17 -4.92 -14.83
N ALA A 45 -13.42 -5.52 -15.77
CA ALA A 45 -12.86 -6.85 -15.56
C ALA A 45 -11.94 -6.89 -14.32
N LEU A 46 -11.21 -5.82 -14.01
CA LEU A 46 -10.29 -5.75 -12.87
C LEU A 46 -11.04 -5.73 -11.53
N VAL A 47 -12.31 -5.33 -11.53
CA VAL A 47 -13.22 -5.53 -10.39
C VAL A 47 -13.52 -7.02 -10.23
N ASP A 48 -13.93 -7.70 -11.30
CA ASP A 48 -14.26 -9.13 -11.28
C ASP A 48 -13.05 -9.98 -10.84
N PHE A 49 -11.85 -9.60 -11.29
CA PHE A 49 -10.59 -10.25 -10.91
C PHE A 49 -10.34 -10.25 -9.40
N LEU A 50 -10.65 -9.14 -8.72
CA LEU A 50 -10.42 -9.03 -7.28
C LEU A 50 -11.63 -9.46 -6.43
N ALA A 51 -12.84 -9.56 -7.00
CA ALA A 51 -14.07 -9.73 -6.23
C ALA A 51 -14.08 -10.93 -5.28
N LYS A 52 -13.49 -12.06 -5.66
CA LYS A 52 -13.34 -13.24 -4.78
C LYS A 52 -12.17 -13.08 -3.78
N PRO A 53 -10.93 -12.80 -4.21
CA PRO A 53 -9.78 -12.73 -3.31
C PRO A 53 -9.75 -11.49 -2.40
N VAL A 54 -10.51 -10.43 -2.69
CA VAL A 54 -10.49 -9.18 -1.91
C VAL A 54 -10.81 -9.41 -0.44
N GLN A 55 -11.70 -10.37 -0.12
CA GLN A 55 -12.04 -10.70 1.26
C GLN A 55 -10.80 -11.14 2.04
N GLY A 56 -9.97 -12.01 1.45
CA GLY A 56 -8.73 -12.47 2.06
C GLY A 56 -7.69 -11.35 2.20
N ILE A 57 -7.66 -10.40 1.26
CA ILE A 57 -6.76 -9.23 1.31
C ILE A 57 -7.19 -8.26 2.41
N VAL A 58 -8.49 -7.93 2.49
CA VAL A 58 -9.04 -7.05 3.53
C VAL A 58 -8.92 -7.70 4.92
N ALA A 59 -9.09 -9.02 5.01
CA ALA A 59 -8.91 -9.78 6.24
C ALA A 59 -7.45 -9.87 6.73
N ARG A 60 -6.46 -9.45 5.93
CA ARG A 60 -5.08 -9.24 6.42
C ARG A 60 -5.00 -8.13 7.45
N ASP A 61 -6.00 -7.24 7.47
CA ASP A 61 -6.21 -6.26 8.52
C ASP A 61 -4.95 -5.41 8.78
N SER A 62 -4.40 -4.88 7.69
CA SER A 62 -3.16 -4.11 7.65
C SER A 62 -3.40 -2.84 6.84
N LEU A 63 -3.00 -1.67 7.36
CA LEU A 63 -3.28 -0.39 6.71
C LEU A 63 -2.58 -0.23 5.35
N PRO A 64 -1.33 -0.68 5.13
CA PRO A 64 -0.75 -0.65 3.79
C PRO A 64 -1.57 -1.47 2.77
N TYR A 65 -2.01 -2.67 3.14
CA TYR A 65 -2.86 -3.48 2.27
C TYR A 65 -4.20 -2.80 1.99
N LEU A 66 -4.88 -2.31 3.04
CA LEU A 66 -6.14 -1.58 2.91
C LEU A 66 -5.95 -0.31 2.06
N GLY A 67 -4.84 0.41 2.27
CA GLY A 67 -4.42 1.56 1.47
C GLY A 67 -4.35 1.22 -0.01
N HIS A 68 -3.69 0.12 -0.37
CA HIS A 68 -3.64 -0.31 -1.76
C HIS A 68 -4.98 -0.84 -2.28
N VAL A 69 -5.92 -1.25 -1.43
CA VAL A 69 -7.30 -1.46 -1.90
C VAL A 69 -8.00 -0.12 -2.17
N PHE A 70 -7.84 0.90 -1.32
CA PHE A 70 -8.36 2.24 -1.61
C PHE A 70 -7.81 2.79 -2.92
N VAL A 71 -6.50 2.66 -3.11
CA VAL A 71 -5.78 3.19 -4.26
C VAL A 71 -6.41 2.68 -5.56
N GLY A 72 -6.58 1.37 -5.70
CA GLY A 72 -7.03 0.77 -6.95
C GLY A 72 -8.53 0.63 -7.10
N TRP A 73 -9.28 0.58 -5.99
CA TRP A 73 -10.71 0.22 -5.98
C TRP A 73 -11.61 1.22 -5.27
N GLY A 74 -11.06 2.33 -4.78
CA GLY A 74 -11.82 3.41 -4.18
C GLY A 74 -12.32 3.06 -2.78
N ASN A 75 -13.41 3.71 -2.33
CA ASN A 75 -14.09 3.32 -1.10
C ASN A 75 -14.98 2.08 -1.33
N ALA A 76 -14.35 0.97 -1.75
CA ALA A 76 -15.09 -0.19 -2.22
C ALA A 76 -16.02 -0.76 -1.14
N THR A 77 -17.12 -1.38 -1.55
CA THR A 77 -17.98 -2.14 -0.64
C THR A 77 -17.56 -3.62 -0.66
N VAL A 78 -17.31 -4.17 0.53
CA VAL A 78 -17.01 -5.59 0.76
C VAL A 78 -17.87 -6.12 1.90
N ASN A 79 -18.70 -7.12 1.62
CA ASN A 79 -19.66 -7.72 2.55
C ASN A 79 -20.64 -6.69 3.14
N GLY A 80 -21.13 -5.77 2.32
CA GLY A 80 -22.06 -4.71 2.70
C GLY A 80 -21.43 -3.53 3.45
N THR A 81 -20.11 -3.52 3.64
CA THR A 81 -19.41 -2.48 4.40
C THR A 81 -18.40 -1.73 3.53
N PRO A 82 -18.39 -0.38 3.52
CA PRO A 82 -17.34 0.40 2.89
C PRO A 82 -15.96 0.15 3.50
N LEU A 83 -14.90 0.20 2.69
CA LEU A 83 -13.52 0.04 3.18
C LEU A 83 -13.14 1.11 4.22
N LEU A 84 -13.68 2.33 4.13
CA LEU A 84 -13.43 3.40 5.11
C LEU A 84 -13.74 2.95 6.54
N ASP A 85 -14.78 2.16 6.75
CA ASP A 85 -15.18 1.72 8.08
C ASP A 85 -14.14 0.78 8.71
N ARG A 86 -13.36 0.06 7.88
CA ARG A 86 -12.26 -0.79 8.35
C ARG A 86 -11.12 0.04 8.94
N VAL A 87 -10.96 1.30 8.53
CA VAL A 87 -9.95 2.23 9.08
C VAL A 87 -10.22 2.50 10.57
N ALA A 88 -11.47 2.39 11.03
CA ALA A 88 -11.85 2.64 12.42
C ALA A 88 -11.06 1.78 13.42
N SER A 89 -10.73 0.54 13.03
CA SER A 89 -9.98 -0.39 13.88
C SER A 89 -8.54 0.07 14.19
N PHE A 90 -8.02 1.03 13.42
CA PHE A 90 -6.67 1.60 13.56
C PHE A 90 -6.65 2.97 14.23
N VAL A 91 -7.82 3.54 14.53
CA VAL A 91 -7.93 4.84 15.20
C VAL A 91 -7.82 4.64 16.71
N HIS A 92 -6.93 5.42 17.32
CA HIS A 92 -6.70 5.52 18.75
C HIS A 92 -7.13 6.90 19.24
N GLN A 93 -7.24 7.08 20.56
CA GLN A 93 -7.34 8.42 21.15
C GLN A 93 -6.22 8.63 22.16
N ASP A 94 -5.70 9.84 22.22
CA ASP A 94 -4.75 10.23 23.26
C ASP A 94 -5.46 10.45 24.62
N PRO A 95 -4.73 10.71 25.72
CA PRO A 95 -5.33 10.99 27.03
C PRO A 95 -6.25 12.22 27.07
N SER A 96 -6.16 13.11 26.07
CA SER A 96 -7.04 14.27 25.89
C SER A 96 -8.27 13.99 25.01
N GLY A 97 -8.40 12.75 24.50
CA GLY A 97 -9.49 12.31 23.65
C GLY A 97 -9.29 12.58 22.16
N LYS A 98 -8.12 13.07 21.73
CA LYS A 98 -7.86 13.39 20.31
C LYS A 98 -7.58 12.15 19.49
N PRO A 99 -8.23 11.97 18.33
CA PRO A 99 -8.10 10.76 17.54
C PRO A 99 -6.81 10.73 16.72
N TYR A 100 -6.09 9.61 16.64
CA TYR A 100 -4.89 9.48 15.79
C TYR A 100 -4.69 8.05 15.30
N ILE A 101 -3.90 7.87 14.24
CA ILE A 101 -3.37 6.56 13.84
C ILE A 101 -1.87 6.54 14.16
N TYR A 102 -1.43 5.50 14.85
CA TYR A 102 -0.03 5.30 15.21
C TYR A 102 0.80 4.87 14.00
N GLN A 103 2.09 5.24 13.95
CA GLN A 103 3.03 4.72 12.95
C GLN A 103 3.88 3.56 13.48
N CYS A 104 3.78 2.38 12.87
CA CYS A 104 4.49 1.14 13.25
C CYS A 104 5.24 0.49 12.07
N HIS A 105 6.39 -0.15 12.33
CA HIS A 105 7.23 -0.93 11.38
C HIS A 105 7.93 -2.06 12.19
N PRO A 106 8.23 -3.29 11.68
CA PRO A 106 8.07 -3.88 10.32
C PRO A 106 7.07 -5.05 10.14
N GLU A 107 6.47 -5.67 11.16
CA GLU A 107 5.48 -6.76 10.94
C GLU A 107 4.13 -6.49 11.63
N GLY A 108 3.93 -5.28 12.15
CA GLY A 108 2.67 -4.71 12.66
C GLY A 108 2.20 -3.46 11.90
N ASP A 109 2.55 -3.38 10.60
CA ASP A 109 2.52 -2.23 9.69
C ASP A 109 1.41 -1.19 9.86
N PHE A 110 1.79 0.05 10.22
CA PHE A 110 0.95 1.24 10.06
C PHE A 110 1.74 2.41 9.47
N HIS A 111 1.57 2.65 8.16
CA HIS A 111 1.95 3.86 7.45
C HIS A 111 0.71 4.76 7.30
N PRO A 112 0.32 5.51 8.35
CA PRO A 112 -0.96 6.23 8.35
C PRO A 112 -1.08 7.21 7.19
N TRP A 113 0.02 7.84 6.80
CA TRP A 113 0.06 8.83 5.74
C TRP A 113 -0.16 8.23 4.36
N GLN A 114 0.34 7.01 4.10
CA GLN A 114 -0.04 6.25 2.91
C GLN A 114 -1.55 6.00 2.84
N THR A 115 -2.16 5.56 3.95
CA THR A 115 -3.62 5.36 3.99
C THR A 115 -4.36 6.66 3.74
N PHE A 116 -4.02 7.75 4.43
CA PHE A 116 -4.66 9.04 4.20
C PHE A 116 -4.51 9.51 2.75
N ALA A 117 -3.32 9.38 2.17
CA ALA A 117 -3.08 9.76 0.78
C ALA A 117 -3.96 8.94 -0.16
N TYR A 118 -4.01 7.61 -0.01
CA TYR A 118 -4.78 6.73 -0.88
C TYR A 118 -6.29 6.88 -0.69
N THR A 119 -6.77 7.12 0.53
CA THR A 119 -8.16 7.49 0.82
C THR A 119 -8.53 8.82 0.11
N MET A 120 -7.66 9.82 0.14
CA MET A 120 -7.88 11.09 -0.57
C MET A 120 -7.81 10.93 -2.10
N MET A 121 -6.88 10.11 -2.60
CA MET A 121 -6.78 9.78 -4.03
C MET A 121 -8.01 8.98 -4.51
N ALA A 122 -8.63 8.19 -3.63
CA ALA A 122 -9.93 7.56 -3.85
C ALA A 122 -11.11 8.55 -3.86
N GLY A 123 -10.88 9.84 -3.62
CA GLY A 123 -11.95 10.84 -3.64
C GLY A 123 -12.85 10.85 -2.41
N ILE A 124 -12.46 10.14 -1.34
CA ILE A 124 -13.18 10.19 -0.07
C ILE A 124 -13.09 11.61 0.50
N ASP A 125 -14.20 12.13 1.02
CA ASP A 125 -14.25 13.47 1.60
C ASP A 125 -13.38 13.56 2.87
N PRO A 126 -12.52 14.59 3.05
CA PRO A 126 -11.83 14.83 4.32
C PRO A 126 -12.75 14.87 5.55
N GLU A 127 -14.01 15.27 5.40
CA GLU A 127 -15.02 15.31 6.46
C GLU A 127 -15.78 14.00 6.62
N ALA A 128 -15.46 12.96 5.84
CA ALA A 128 -16.07 11.65 6.01
C ALA A 128 -15.71 11.07 7.38
N LYS A 129 -16.74 10.59 8.09
CA LYS A 129 -16.57 9.86 9.35
C LYS A 129 -16.00 8.47 9.08
N VAL A 130 -15.19 8.00 10.02
CA VAL A 130 -14.55 6.68 9.92
C VAL A 130 -15.37 5.64 10.70
N GLY A 131 -16.17 4.85 9.99
CA GLY A 131 -17.07 3.87 10.60
C GLY A 131 -18.07 4.51 11.57
N ALA A 132 -18.28 3.87 12.71
CA ALA A 132 -19.15 4.38 13.78
C ALA A 132 -18.48 5.46 14.66
N LEU A 133 -17.20 5.79 14.41
CA LEU A 133 -16.49 6.76 15.23
C LEU A 133 -17.01 8.19 14.96
N PRO A 134 -16.99 9.08 15.97
CA PRO A 134 -17.43 10.46 15.79
C PRO A 134 -16.43 11.33 15.03
N PHE A 135 -15.26 10.79 14.65
CA PHE A 135 -14.13 11.53 14.09
C PHE A 135 -14.10 11.50 12.56
N THR A 136 -13.69 12.61 11.95
CA THR A 136 -13.43 12.70 10.51
C THR A 136 -12.01 12.29 10.15
N LEU A 137 -11.77 11.95 8.88
CA LEU A 137 -10.42 11.69 8.37
C LEU A 137 -9.47 12.88 8.61
N ARG A 138 -9.95 14.11 8.41
CA ARG A 138 -9.18 15.32 8.68
C ARG A 138 -8.77 15.39 10.15
N GLU A 139 -9.70 15.20 11.08
CA GLU A 139 -9.42 15.25 12.52
C GLU A 139 -8.39 14.20 12.92
N ILE A 140 -8.53 12.97 12.45
CA ILE A 140 -7.59 11.88 12.74
C ILE A 140 -6.19 12.22 12.21
N ALA A 141 -6.09 12.74 10.98
CA ALA A 141 -4.80 13.08 10.37
C ALA A 141 -4.11 14.27 11.06
N GLN A 142 -4.88 15.26 11.53
CA GLN A 142 -4.34 16.43 12.27
C GLN A 142 -3.60 16.05 13.56
N HIS A 143 -3.87 14.87 14.10
CA HIS A 143 -3.26 14.37 15.34
C HIS A 143 -2.33 13.18 15.11
N SER A 144 -2.23 12.66 13.87
CA SER A 144 -1.30 11.57 13.49
C SER A 144 0.11 12.10 13.16
N THR A 145 0.63 13.04 13.96
CA THR A 145 1.81 13.85 13.61
C THR A 145 3.16 13.24 14.01
N VAL A 146 3.17 12.10 14.69
CA VAL A 146 4.40 11.43 15.16
C VAL A 146 4.85 10.38 14.15
N ILE A 147 6.04 10.59 13.58
CA ILE A 147 6.58 9.78 12.49
C ILE A 147 7.86 9.08 12.95
N ARG A 148 7.72 7.81 13.32
CA ARG A 148 8.77 6.98 13.92
C ARG A 148 9.62 6.25 12.88
N THR A 149 9.98 6.94 11.79
CA THR A 149 10.94 6.44 10.80
C THR A 149 12.02 7.47 10.52
N SER A 150 13.26 7.01 10.37
CA SER A 150 14.40 7.85 9.99
C SER A 150 14.57 7.95 8.47
N ALA A 151 13.91 7.08 7.69
CA ALA A 151 14.19 6.92 6.27
C ALA A 151 13.49 7.95 5.36
N MET A 152 12.58 8.77 5.91
CA MET A 152 11.78 9.76 5.17
C MET A 152 11.02 9.13 3.99
N ASP A 153 10.76 7.82 4.03
CA ASP A 153 10.15 7.08 2.93
C ASP A 153 8.68 7.46 2.72
N ASP A 154 7.97 7.84 3.79
CA ASP A 154 6.55 8.19 3.76
C ASP A 154 6.28 9.68 3.48
N LEU A 155 7.33 10.46 3.24
CA LEU A 155 7.24 11.92 3.11
C LEU A 155 6.36 12.34 1.92
N GLY A 156 6.40 11.58 0.82
CA GLY A 156 5.57 11.81 -0.35
C GLY A 156 4.07 11.70 -0.06
N HIS A 157 3.65 10.59 0.56
CA HIS A 157 2.26 10.38 0.96
C HIS A 157 1.81 11.41 1.98
N LEU A 158 2.65 11.72 2.97
CA LEU A 158 2.33 12.72 3.98
C LEU A 158 2.04 14.08 3.34
N MET A 159 2.93 14.56 2.47
CA MET A 159 2.75 15.84 1.80
C MET A 159 1.50 15.84 0.91
N TYR A 160 1.25 14.76 0.18
CA TYR A 160 0.03 14.65 -0.62
C TYR A 160 -1.23 14.68 0.26
N ALA A 161 -1.27 13.85 1.30
CA ALA A 161 -2.39 13.77 2.23
C ALA A 161 -2.62 15.11 2.95
N HIS A 162 -1.56 15.77 3.41
CA HIS A 162 -1.62 17.09 4.05
C HIS A 162 -2.29 18.13 3.15
N ALA A 163 -1.91 18.17 1.87
CA ALA A 163 -2.56 19.00 0.86
C ALA A 163 -4.03 18.63 0.66
N ALA A 164 -4.32 17.36 0.38
CA ALA A 164 -5.64 16.91 -0.03
C ALA A 164 -6.68 16.96 1.11
N LEU A 165 -6.25 16.78 2.35
CA LEU A 165 -7.07 16.93 3.55
C LEU A 165 -7.32 18.40 3.92
N GLY A 166 -6.51 19.33 3.39
CA GLY A 166 -6.57 20.76 3.74
C GLY A 166 -6.09 21.02 5.17
N LEU A 167 -4.97 20.42 5.56
CA LEU A 167 -4.40 20.60 6.89
C LEU A 167 -3.72 21.98 7.04
N PRO A 168 -3.62 22.56 8.24
CA PRO A 168 -2.91 23.83 8.42
C PRO A 168 -1.43 23.71 8.03
N ASP A 169 -0.88 24.71 7.34
CA ASP A 169 0.55 24.80 7.02
C ASP A 169 1.43 25.06 8.26
N THR A 170 0.81 25.51 9.36
CA THR A 170 1.41 25.65 10.70
C THR A 170 1.54 24.33 11.45
N LEU A 171 0.96 23.23 10.95
CA LEU A 171 1.05 21.92 11.59
C LEU A 171 2.52 21.46 11.62
N THR A 172 2.96 21.01 12.79
CA THR A 172 4.32 20.50 13.01
C THR A 172 4.28 19.00 13.20
N PHE A 173 5.28 18.32 12.66
CA PHE A 173 5.41 16.88 12.67
C PHE A 173 6.64 16.48 13.44
N GLU A 174 6.56 15.43 14.23
CA GLU A 174 7.71 14.89 14.95
C GLU A 174 8.32 13.73 14.14
N PHE A 175 9.39 14.02 13.39
CA PHE A 175 10.14 13.01 12.64
C PHE A 175 11.31 12.51 13.47
N ASN A 176 11.21 11.27 13.95
CA ASN A 176 12.25 10.62 14.77
C ASN A 176 12.76 11.54 15.91
N GLY A 177 11.82 12.10 16.69
CA GLY A 177 12.11 13.01 17.80
C GLY A 177 12.45 14.45 17.41
N LYS A 178 12.43 14.79 16.10
CA LYS A 178 12.73 16.15 15.62
C LYS A 178 11.47 16.84 15.08
N PRO A 179 11.12 18.04 15.57
CA PRO A 179 9.99 18.79 15.03
C PRO A 179 10.35 19.35 13.64
N LEU A 180 9.52 19.05 12.65
CA LEU A 180 9.61 19.58 11.28
C LEU A 180 8.32 20.32 10.93
N THR A 181 8.49 21.52 10.38
CA THR A 181 7.40 22.29 9.75
C THR A 181 7.18 21.78 8.32
N LEU A 182 6.05 22.16 7.70
CA LEU A 182 5.79 21.87 6.29
C LEU A 182 6.90 22.40 5.37
N GLY A 183 7.45 23.58 5.65
CA GLY A 183 8.59 24.10 4.89
C GLY A 183 9.85 23.26 5.02
N ALA A 184 10.20 22.81 6.23
CA ALA A 184 11.34 21.93 6.43
C ALA A 184 11.15 20.58 5.72
N MET A 185 9.93 20.04 5.74
CA MET A 185 9.57 18.82 4.99
C MET A 185 9.72 19.00 3.47
N MET A 186 9.30 20.14 2.91
CA MET A 186 9.49 20.44 1.49
C MET A 186 10.98 20.45 1.11
N ASP A 187 11.83 21.04 1.95
CA ASP A 187 13.28 21.06 1.73
C ASP A 187 13.89 19.66 1.81
N GLU A 188 13.48 18.86 2.80
CA GLU A 188 13.91 17.45 2.92
C GLU A 188 13.40 16.60 1.75
N ALA A 189 12.20 16.85 1.23
CA ALA A 189 11.68 16.15 0.05
C ALA A 189 12.49 16.46 -1.22
N VAL A 190 12.88 17.72 -1.42
CA VAL A 190 13.76 18.12 -2.53
C VAL A 190 15.14 17.45 -2.40
N LYS A 191 15.73 17.44 -1.19
CA LYS A 191 16.99 16.74 -0.93
C LYS A 191 16.87 15.23 -1.11
N ALA A 192 15.78 14.63 -0.62
CA ALA A 192 15.50 13.20 -0.71
C ALA A 192 15.21 12.77 -2.14
N HIS A 193 14.69 13.66 -2.98
CA HIS A 193 14.86 13.55 -4.42
C HIS A 193 16.35 13.52 -4.71
N HIS A 194 17.09 14.64 -4.69
CA HIS A 194 18.50 14.71 -5.13
C HIS A 194 19.46 13.59 -4.71
N PHE A 195 19.40 13.14 -3.46
CA PHE A 195 20.42 12.28 -2.87
C PHE A 195 19.88 10.98 -2.31
N GLY A 196 18.55 10.82 -2.25
CA GLY A 196 17.93 9.61 -1.75
C GLY A 196 18.06 8.44 -2.73
N PRO A 197 18.05 7.18 -2.25
CA PRO A 197 18.09 6.01 -3.12
C PRO A 197 16.93 6.00 -4.12
N PHE A 198 17.17 5.46 -5.31
CA PHE A 198 16.12 5.27 -6.31
C PHE A 198 15.34 4.00 -6.01
N TYR A 199 14.26 4.15 -5.24
CA TYR A 199 13.16 3.19 -5.21
C TYR A 199 12.00 3.81 -5.99
N VAL A 200 11.54 3.12 -7.03
CA VAL A 200 10.58 3.64 -8.03
C VAL A 200 9.38 4.32 -7.36
N CYS A 201 8.73 3.66 -6.40
CA CYS A 201 7.59 4.22 -5.68
C CYS A 201 7.95 5.48 -4.88
N ARG A 202 9.11 5.49 -4.22
CA ARG A 202 9.52 6.61 -3.37
C ARG A 202 9.62 7.91 -4.16
N LYS A 203 10.23 7.89 -5.34
CA LYS A 203 10.41 9.13 -6.14
C LYS A 203 9.11 9.59 -6.78
N PHE A 204 8.25 8.66 -7.22
CA PHE A 204 6.91 9.01 -7.67
C PHE A 204 6.12 9.69 -6.55
N HIS A 205 6.03 9.08 -5.35
CA HIS A 205 5.30 9.64 -4.23
C HIS A 205 5.86 10.97 -3.73
N LEU A 206 7.18 11.14 -3.70
CA LEU A 206 7.79 12.44 -3.40
C LEU A 206 7.37 13.52 -4.41
N THR A 207 7.33 13.16 -5.71
CA THR A 207 6.86 14.07 -6.76
C THR A 207 5.38 14.40 -6.60
N GLU A 208 4.53 13.41 -6.32
CA GLU A 208 3.10 13.60 -6.03
C GLU A 208 2.90 14.60 -4.87
N GLY A 209 3.61 14.39 -3.76
CA GLY A 209 3.52 15.26 -2.59
C GLY A 209 4.03 16.69 -2.84
N LEU A 210 5.17 16.84 -3.53
CA LEU A 210 5.69 18.16 -3.91
C LEU A 210 4.73 18.91 -4.82
N CYS A 211 4.17 18.23 -5.83
CA CYS A 211 3.16 18.79 -6.72
C CYS A 211 1.93 19.28 -5.92
N ALA A 212 1.43 18.43 -5.01
CA ALA A 212 0.24 18.70 -4.21
C ALA A 212 0.41 19.92 -3.29
N ILE A 213 1.50 19.96 -2.50
CA ILE A 213 1.76 21.07 -1.58
C ILE A 213 1.96 22.39 -2.35
N ALA A 214 2.80 22.39 -3.39
CA ALA A 214 3.10 23.59 -4.15
C ALA A 214 1.91 24.10 -4.98
N ALA A 215 0.91 23.25 -5.24
CA ALA A 215 -0.35 23.65 -5.85
C ALA A 215 -1.41 24.15 -4.87
N THR A 216 -1.40 23.63 -3.65
CA THR A 216 -2.46 23.91 -2.66
C THR A 216 -2.16 25.15 -1.82
N TYR A 217 -0.90 25.34 -1.44
CA TYR A 217 -0.51 26.36 -0.48
C TYR A 217 0.26 27.51 -1.13
N PRO A 218 -0.25 28.76 -1.11
CA PRO A 218 0.42 29.91 -1.71
C PRO A 218 1.85 30.15 -1.18
N ALA A 219 2.10 29.87 0.11
CA ALA A 219 3.42 30.00 0.74
C ALA A 219 4.51 29.14 0.06
N PHE A 220 4.12 28.07 -0.62
CA PHE A 220 5.03 27.14 -1.30
C PHE A 220 5.02 27.26 -2.82
N ALA A 221 4.39 28.31 -3.39
CA ALA A 221 4.33 28.53 -4.85
C ALA A 221 5.71 28.55 -5.53
N ARG A 222 6.75 28.97 -4.80
CA ARG A 222 8.15 28.95 -5.27
C ARG A 222 8.67 27.54 -5.64
N TYR A 223 8.08 26.48 -5.09
CA TYR A 223 8.46 25.09 -5.40
C TYR A 223 7.81 24.58 -6.69
N ARG A 224 6.82 25.27 -7.28
CA ARG A 224 6.15 24.80 -8.51
C ARG A 224 7.13 24.52 -9.66
N PRO A 225 8.12 25.38 -9.98
CA PRO A 225 9.08 25.07 -11.04
C PRO A 225 9.97 23.87 -10.71
N VAL A 226 10.28 23.65 -9.43
CA VAL A 226 11.06 22.50 -8.97
C VAL A 226 10.23 21.22 -9.09
N ALA A 227 8.97 21.25 -8.66
CA ALA A 227 8.04 20.14 -8.80
C ALA A 227 7.81 19.76 -10.28
N GLN A 228 7.68 20.75 -11.19
CA GLN A 228 7.60 20.49 -12.63
C GLN A 228 8.85 19.77 -13.15
N LYS A 229 10.06 20.18 -12.74
CA LYS A 229 11.30 19.49 -13.15
C LYS A 229 11.37 18.04 -12.67
N PHE A 230 10.93 17.77 -11.43
CA PHE A 230 10.84 16.40 -10.93
C PHE A 230 9.82 15.58 -11.70
N LEU A 231 8.65 16.16 -11.98
CA LEU A 231 7.61 15.55 -12.81
C LEU A 231 8.16 15.20 -14.20
N ASP A 232 8.78 16.15 -14.90
CA ASP A 232 9.36 15.91 -16.24
C ASP A 232 10.36 14.74 -16.19
N GLY A 233 11.22 14.68 -15.17
CA GLY A 233 12.15 13.57 -14.96
C GLY A 233 11.46 12.21 -14.70
N GLN A 234 10.32 12.19 -14.01
CA GLN A 234 9.53 10.97 -13.82
C GLN A 234 8.80 10.56 -15.12
N LEU A 235 8.29 11.51 -15.90
CA LEU A 235 7.62 11.24 -17.18
C LEU A 235 8.57 10.70 -18.26
N GLU A 236 9.86 10.92 -18.12
CA GLU A 236 10.86 10.30 -18.99
C GLU A 236 11.01 8.78 -18.77
N VAL A 237 10.72 8.30 -17.55
CA VAL A 237 10.58 6.85 -17.28
C VAL A 237 9.43 6.27 -18.09
N MET A 238 8.33 7.01 -18.24
CA MET A 238 7.20 6.62 -19.08
C MET A 238 7.58 6.51 -20.56
N LEU A 239 8.39 7.45 -21.07
CA LEU A 239 8.88 7.40 -22.46
C LEU A 239 9.79 6.20 -22.68
N THR A 240 10.66 5.89 -21.72
CA THR A 240 11.52 4.70 -21.75
C THR A 240 10.71 3.39 -21.70
N LEU A 241 9.67 3.34 -20.86
CA LEU A 241 8.75 2.20 -20.81
C LEU A 241 7.97 2.04 -22.12
N SER A 242 7.55 3.16 -22.73
CA SER A 242 6.88 3.18 -24.03
C SER A 242 7.78 2.66 -25.16
N LEU A 243 9.07 3.00 -25.14
CA LEU A 243 10.06 2.44 -26.07
C LEU A 243 10.21 0.93 -25.87
N LEU A 244 10.30 0.47 -24.62
CA LEU A 244 10.37 -0.96 -24.33
C LEU A 244 9.14 -1.72 -24.87
N VAL A 245 7.94 -1.15 -24.71
CA VAL A 245 6.71 -1.71 -25.27
C VAL A 245 6.76 -1.75 -26.79
N ALA A 246 7.18 -0.67 -27.45
CA ALA A 246 7.32 -0.63 -28.92
C ALA A 246 8.25 -1.75 -29.42
N GLN A 247 9.37 -1.99 -28.73
CA GLN A 247 10.28 -3.07 -29.10
C GLN A 247 9.69 -4.46 -28.85
N LEU A 248 8.95 -4.67 -27.76
CA LEU A 248 8.23 -5.93 -27.51
C LEU A 248 7.21 -6.22 -28.62
N GLU A 249 6.47 -5.20 -29.05
CA GLU A 249 5.52 -5.31 -30.16
C GLU A 249 6.23 -5.60 -31.49
N ALA A 250 7.36 -4.95 -31.77
CA ALA A 250 8.16 -5.20 -32.96
C ALA A 250 8.71 -6.63 -33.00
N VAL A 251 9.14 -7.17 -31.86
CA VAL A 251 9.57 -8.57 -31.71
C VAL A 251 8.40 -9.53 -31.92
N ALA A 252 7.26 -9.26 -31.30
CA ALA A 252 6.06 -10.08 -31.45
C ALA A 252 5.54 -10.10 -32.91
N ALA A 253 5.75 -9.02 -33.66
CA ALA A 253 5.42 -8.91 -35.07
C ALA A 253 6.48 -9.53 -36.01
N GLY A 254 7.62 -9.97 -35.48
CA GLY A 254 8.72 -10.53 -36.29
C GLY A 254 9.52 -9.49 -37.08
N THR A 255 9.35 -8.20 -36.78
CA THR A 255 10.07 -7.09 -37.42
C THR A 255 11.40 -6.75 -36.74
N LEU A 256 11.62 -7.29 -35.54
CA LEU A 256 12.83 -7.18 -34.74
C LEU A 256 13.09 -8.53 -34.08
N THR A 257 14.34 -8.97 -33.95
CA THR A 257 14.66 -10.15 -33.14
C THR A 257 14.96 -9.76 -31.68
N MET A 258 14.85 -10.69 -30.73
CA MET A 258 15.23 -10.43 -29.34
C MET A 258 16.69 -9.99 -29.20
N ASP A 259 17.59 -10.55 -30.01
CA ASP A 259 19.03 -10.25 -29.98
C ASP A 259 19.35 -8.86 -30.55
N GLU A 260 18.56 -8.39 -31.53
CA GLU A 260 18.66 -7.04 -32.10
C GLU A 260 17.95 -5.99 -31.22
N SER A 261 17.07 -6.42 -30.32
CA SER A 261 16.32 -5.53 -29.45
C SER A 261 17.15 -4.98 -28.28
N SER A 262 16.79 -3.80 -27.82
CA SER A 262 17.32 -3.21 -26.58
C SER A 262 16.52 -3.61 -25.33
N ILE A 263 15.56 -4.55 -25.43
CA ILE A 263 14.66 -4.93 -24.34
C ILE A 263 15.42 -5.30 -23.05
N PRO A 264 16.47 -6.15 -23.07
CA PRO A 264 17.21 -6.48 -21.84
C PRO A 264 17.90 -5.26 -21.22
N ALA A 265 18.44 -4.37 -22.05
CA ALA A 265 19.13 -3.16 -21.60
C ALA A 265 18.14 -2.14 -21.00
N LEU A 266 16.97 -1.94 -21.63
CA LEU A 266 15.90 -1.09 -21.13
C LEU A 266 15.34 -1.59 -19.79
N ARG A 267 15.11 -2.90 -19.65
CA ARG A 267 14.69 -3.52 -18.38
C ARG A 267 15.71 -3.30 -17.28
N LYS A 268 16.99 -3.49 -17.60
CA LYS A 268 18.10 -3.25 -16.66
C LYS A 268 18.16 -1.79 -16.24
N ALA A 269 18.06 -0.85 -17.17
CA ALA A 269 18.10 0.59 -16.88
C ALA A 269 16.95 1.02 -15.97
N MET A 270 15.74 0.52 -16.21
CA MET A 270 14.55 0.79 -15.39
C MET A 270 14.47 -0.04 -14.11
N LEU A 271 15.39 -0.99 -13.90
CA LEU A 271 15.37 -1.95 -12.79
C LEU A 271 14.07 -2.76 -12.71
N ILE A 272 13.47 -3.09 -13.85
CA ILE A 272 12.23 -3.90 -13.92
C ILE A 272 12.51 -5.32 -14.44
N GLY A 273 11.98 -6.33 -13.74
CA GLY A 273 12.03 -7.71 -14.19
C GLY A 273 11.05 -8.01 -15.34
N ALA A 274 11.15 -9.20 -15.95
CA ALA A 274 10.32 -9.60 -17.09
C ALA A 274 8.84 -9.91 -16.75
N LEU A 275 8.43 -9.79 -15.48
CA LEU A 275 7.04 -9.99 -15.06
C LEU A 275 6.13 -8.92 -15.66
N LEU A 276 5.00 -9.31 -16.24
CA LEU A 276 3.99 -8.36 -16.73
C LEU A 276 3.53 -7.41 -15.61
N GLU A 277 3.39 -7.94 -14.39
CA GLU A 277 3.05 -7.22 -13.18
C GLU A 277 4.00 -6.04 -12.91
N ASN A 278 5.31 -6.19 -13.12
CA ASN A 278 6.27 -5.10 -12.91
C ASN A 278 6.08 -3.96 -13.92
N HIS A 279 5.76 -4.30 -15.17
CA HIS A 279 5.56 -3.33 -16.24
C HIS A 279 4.24 -2.58 -16.04
N VAL A 280 3.18 -3.33 -15.72
CA VAL A 280 1.85 -2.81 -15.40
C VAL A 280 1.89 -1.90 -14.17
N TYR A 281 2.63 -2.30 -13.13
CA TYR A 281 2.83 -1.47 -11.94
C TYR A 281 3.55 -0.16 -12.26
N SER A 282 4.63 -0.22 -13.04
CA SER A 282 5.40 0.97 -13.43
C SER A 282 4.57 1.92 -14.30
N ALA A 283 3.81 1.37 -15.27
CA ALA A 283 2.90 2.14 -16.09
C ALA A 283 1.78 2.78 -15.26
N GLY A 284 1.15 1.99 -14.38
CA GLY A 284 0.11 2.48 -13.47
C GLY A 284 0.57 3.68 -12.66
N HIS A 285 1.69 3.55 -11.94
CA HIS A 285 2.23 4.64 -11.13
C HIS A 285 2.55 5.92 -11.92
N VAL A 286 3.26 5.81 -13.05
CA VAL A 286 3.70 7.01 -13.78
C VAL A 286 2.52 7.71 -14.46
N ILE A 287 1.51 6.96 -14.92
CA ILE A 287 0.28 7.50 -15.50
C ILE A 287 -0.58 8.16 -14.41
N GLU A 288 -0.69 7.54 -13.22
CA GLU A 288 -1.34 8.15 -12.06
C GLU A 288 -0.70 9.48 -11.68
N LEU A 289 0.62 9.52 -11.58
CA LEU A 289 1.37 10.75 -11.30
C LEU A 289 1.08 11.83 -12.34
N ALA A 290 1.12 11.48 -13.63
CA ALA A 290 0.82 12.42 -14.72
C ALA A 290 -0.59 12.99 -14.59
N ALA A 291 -1.58 12.11 -14.38
CA ALA A 291 -2.98 12.47 -14.26
C ALA A 291 -3.27 13.34 -13.02
N LEU A 292 -2.69 12.99 -11.86
CA LEU A 292 -2.80 13.80 -10.64
C LEU A 292 -2.12 15.17 -10.81
N ALA A 293 -0.95 15.22 -11.44
CA ALA A 293 -0.25 16.47 -11.70
C ALA A 293 -1.03 17.39 -12.65
N MET A 294 -1.64 16.85 -13.70
CA MET A 294 -2.54 17.60 -14.59
C MET A 294 -3.69 18.26 -13.82
N ARG A 295 -4.33 17.51 -12.89
CA ARG A 295 -5.39 18.05 -12.03
C ARG A 295 -4.93 19.17 -11.11
N MET A 296 -3.65 19.22 -10.78
CA MET A 296 -3.00 20.27 -9.98
C MET A 296 -2.46 21.44 -10.83
N GLY A 297 -2.75 21.43 -12.14
CA GLY A 297 -2.34 22.46 -13.09
C GLY A 297 -0.87 22.40 -13.49
N TYR A 298 -0.22 21.24 -13.38
CA TYR A 298 1.10 21.01 -13.97
C TYR A 298 0.96 20.61 -15.44
N GLN A 299 2.01 20.86 -16.21
CA GLN A 299 2.01 20.61 -17.64
C GLN A 299 2.46 19.18 -17.94
N VAL A 300 1.71 18.50 -18.79
CA VAL A 300 2.07 17.21 -19.41
C VAL A 300 1.98 17.39 -20.92
N SER A 301 3.13 17.37 -21.59
CA SER A 301 3.24 17.63 -23.03
C SER A 301 2.61 16.53 -23.89
N ASP A 302 2.31 16.85 -25.15
CA ASP A 302 1.66 15.93 -26.09
C ASP A 302 2.45 14.62 -26.36
N VAL A 303 3.78 14.67 -26.35
CA VAL A 303 4.61 13.47 -26.49
C VAL A 303 4.41 12.51 -25.31
N HIS A 304 4.25 13.04 -24.09
CA HIS A 304 3.96 12.27 -22.89
C HIS A 304 2.54 11.71 -22.95
N ARG A 305 1.55 12.49 -23.38
CA ARG A 305 0.17 12.03 -23.57
C ARG A 305 0.07 10.89 -24.59
N SER A 306 0.79 11.01 -25.71
CA SER A 306 0.88 9.96 -26.73
C SER A 306 1.51 8.67 -26.17
N ALA A 307 2.53 8.80 -25.32
CA ALA A 307 3.11 7.67 -24.62
C ALA A 307 2.14 7.02 -23.63
N ILE A 308 1.35 7.80 -22.88
CA ILE A 308 0.28 7.28 -22.02
C ILE A 308 -0.70 6.45 -22.85
N HIS A 309 -1.18 6.98 -23.97
CA HIS A 309 -2.11 6.26 -24.85
C HIS A 309 -1.52 4.96 -25.37
N HIS A 310 -0.26 4.97 -25.80
CA HIS A 310 0.46 3.78 -26.24
C HIS A 310 0.52 2.71 -25.13
N LEU A 311 0.95 3.10 -23.92
CA LEU A 311 1.06 2.19 -22.79
C LEU A 311 -0.29 1.63 -22.35
N LEU A 312 -1.33 2.48 -22.24
CA LEU A 312 -2.67 2.04 -21.85
C LEU A 312 -3.25 1.09 -22.89
N ASN A 313 -3.16 1.40 -24.19
CA ASN A 313 -3.69 0.54 -25.24
C ASN A 313 -3.02 -0.86 -25.25
N HIS A 314 -1.70 -0.89 -25.05
CA HIS A 314 -0.91 -2.11 -24.96
C HIS A 314 -1.27 -2.94 -23.72
N PHE A 315 -1.13 -2.34 -22.53
CA PHE A 315 -1.31 -3.06 -21.27
C PHE A 315 -2.76 -3.43 -21.01
N ASN A 316 -3.75 -2.63 -21.45
CA ASN A 316 -5.15 -3.05 -21.41
C ASN A 316 -5.35 -4.35 -22.18
N GLY A 317 -4.77 -4.48 -23.38
CA GLY A 317 -4.83 -5.72 -24.15
C GLY A 317 -4.16 -6.90 -23.42
N CYS A 318 -2.95 -6.70 -22.90
CA CYS A 318 -2.19 -7.76 -22.23
C CYS A 318 -2.86 -8.21 -20.92
N VAL A 319 -3.31 -7.27 -20.10
CA VAL A 319 -3.99 -7.52 -18.83
C VAL A 319 -5.28 -8.29 -19.10
N GLN A 320 -6.16 -7.80 -19.98
CA GLN A 320 -7.43 -8.46 -20.30
C GLN A 320 -7.27 -9.94 -20.67
N ARG A 321 -6.24 -10.27 -21.48
CA ARG A 321 -5.95 -11.66 -21.89
C ARG A 321 -5.27 -12.50 -20.81
N SER A 322 -4.70 -11.87 -19.79
CA SER A 322 -3.88 -12.52 -18.77
C SER A 322 -4.58 -12.69 -17.42
N MET A 323 -5.75 -12.10 -17.21
CA MET A 323 -6.39 -12.01 -15.88
C MET A 323 -6.64 -13.36 -15.20
N THR A 324 -7.07 -14.37 -15.95
CA THR A 324 -7.27 -15.73 -15.43
C THR A 324 -5.98 -16.43 -15.01
N ARG A 325 -4.81 -15.86 -15.35
CA ARG A 325 -3.48 -16.46 -15.15
C ARG A 325 -2.65 -15.73 -14.09
N PHE A 326 -3.16 -14.64 -13.53
CA PHE A 326 -2.49 -13.94 -12.44
C PHE A 326 -2.78 -14.60 -11.10
N ALA A 327 -1.78 -14.60 -10.21
CA ALA A 327 -1.98 -14.88 -8.81
C ALA A 327 -2.53 -13.63 -8.11
N PRO A 328 -3.79 -13.61 -7.61
CA PRO A 328 -4.40 -12.38 -7.13
C PRO A 328 -3.65 -11.72 -5.98
N THR A 329 -3.13 -12.50 -5.04
CA THR A 329 -2.36 -12.01 -3.89
C THR A 329 -1.04 -11.34 -4.28
N ALA A 330 -0.44 -11.73 -5.40
CA ALA A 330 0.79 -11.14 -5.92
C ALA A 330 0.52 -9.98 -6.90
N ALA A 331 -0.61 -10.03 -7.61
CA ALA A 331 -0.92 -9.07 -8.66
C ALA A 331 -1.81 -7.91 -8.20
N PHE A 332 -2.49 -7.98 -7.05
CA PHE A 332 -3.43 -6.92 -6.66
C PHE A 332 -2.73 -5.54 -6.55
N LEU A 333 -1.50 -5.46 -6.02
CA LEU A 333 -0.76 -4.19 -5.96
C LEU A 333 -0.55 -3.58 -7.37
N PRO A 334 0.14 -4.27 -8.31
CA PRO A 334 0.23 -3.87 -9.71
C PRO A 334 -1.10 -3.47 -10.36
N MET A 335 -2.10 -4.33 -10.22
CA MET A 335 -3.38 -4.18 -10.89
C MET A 335 -4.21 -3.04 -10.29
N GLY A 336 -4.06 -2.76 -8.99
CA GLY A 336 -4.72 -1.64 -8.33
C GLY A 336 -4.23 -0.30 -8.89
N HIS A 337 -2.91 -0.10 -8.94
CA HIS A 337 -2.33 1.10 -9.54
C HIS A 337 -2.69 1.24 -11.02
N PHE A 338 -2.66 0.13 -11.77
CA PHE A 338 -3.04 0.18 -13.18
C PHE A 338 -4.53 0.49 -13.38
N ARG A 339 -5.43 -0.10 -12.57
CA ARG A 339 -6.86 0.19 -12.62
C ARG A 339 -7.13 1.67 -12.39
N ARG A 340 -6.56 2.25 -11.34
CA ARG A 340 -6.74 3.68 -11.06
C ARG A 340 -6.13 4.56 -12.15
N ALA A 341 -4.95 4.23 -12.69
CA ALA A 341 -4.40 4.93 -13.84
C ALA A 341 -5.38 5.00 -15.01
N ILE A 342 -5.97 3.86 -15.39
CA ILE A 342 -6.95 3.78 -16.48
C ILE A 342 -8.16 4.66 -16.19
N SER A 343 -8.78 4.49 -15.01
CA SER A 343 -9.99 5.23 -14.65
C SER A 343 -9.74 6.74 -14.56
N LEU A 344 -8.67 7.15 -13.89
CA LEU A 344 -8.34 8.55 -13.67
C LEU A 344 -7.99 9.24 -14.99
N TYR A 345 -7.18 8.60 -15.83
CA TYR A 345 -6.80 9.17 -17.13
C TYR A 345 -7.99 9.24 -18.09
N ALA A 346 -8.84 8.20 -18.14
CA ALA A 346 -10.04 8.21 -18.97
C ALA A 346 -10.98 9.37 -18.59
N ASN A 347 -11.22 9.58 -17.29
CA ASN A 347 -12.07 10.67 -16.81
C ASN A 347 -11.48 12.05 -17.15
N LEU A 348 -10.16 12.23 -17.05
CA LEU A 348 -9.50 13.48 -17.43
C LEU A 348 -9.57 13.73 -18.94
N HIS A 349 -9.35 12.67 -19.72
CA HIS A 349 -9.44 12.75 -21.18
C HIS A 349 -10.85 13.16 -21.63
N GLU A 350 -11.89 12.60 -21.00
CA GLU A 350 -13.29 12.99 -21.27
C GLU A 350 -13.60 14.42 -20.80
N ALA A 351 -13.13 14.83 -19.62
CA ALA A 351 -13.32 16.19 -19.10
C ALA A 351 -12.56 17.27 -19.89
N GLU A 352 -11.43 16.95 -20.52
CA GLU A 352 -10.77 17.87 -21.46
C GLU A 352 -11.61 18.09 -22.74
N THR A 353 -12.51 17.14 -23.07
CA THR A 353 -13.45 17.27 -24.19
C THR A 353 -14.78 17.93 -23.82
N ASP A 354 -15.11 18.01 -22.53
CA ASP A 354 -16.36 18.58 -22.01
C ASP A 354 -16.05 19.64 -20.92
N GLN A 355 -16.19 20.93 -21.25
CA GLN A 355 -15.58 22.07 -20.56
C GLN A 355 -16.00 22.31 -19.08
N ASP A 356 -16.84 21.48 -18.45
CA ASP A 356 -17.54 21.87 -17.22
C ASP A 356 -17.52 20.90 -16.02
N SER A 357 -16.64 19.89 -15.95
CA SER A 357 -16.56 19.07 -14.72
C SER A 357 -15.26 18.27 -14.55
N ALA A 358 -14.26 18.86 -13.90
CA ALA A 358 -13.09 18.13 -13.37
C ALA A 358 -13.01 18.25 -11.84
N SER A 359 -14.07 17.85 -11.14
CA SER A 359 -14.19 17.93 -9.68
C SER A 359 -13.90 16.59 -8.97
N ARG A 360 -14.02 16.58 -7.63
CA ARG A 360 -13.90 15.37 -6.77
C ARG A 360 -14.82 14.21 -7.21
N ALA A 361 -15.93 14.49 -7.90
CA ALA A 361 -16.82 13.47 -8.46
C ALA A 361 -16.12 12.52 -9.46
N ALA A 362 -15.09 12.99 -10.16
CA ALA A 362 -14.30 12.15 -11.08
C ALA A 362 -13.42 11.11 -10.35
N LEU A 363 -13.08 11.36 -9.07
CA LEU A 363 -12.32 10.41 -8.26
C LEU A 363 -13.21 9.33 -7.65
N THR A 364 -14.48 9.63 -7.39
CA THR A 364 -15.42 8.63 -6.84
C THR A 364 -15.98 7.69 -7.92
N GLY A 365 -15.82 8.03 -9.19
CA GLY A 365 -16.40 7.29 -10.32
C GLY A 365 -15.87 5.86 -10.52
N TYR A 366 -14.77 5.47 -9.86
CA TYR A 366 -14.19 4.12 -9.97
C TYR A 366 -14.38 3.25 -8.72
N TRP A 367 -15.19 3.68 -7.76
CA TRP A 367 -15.48 2.90 -6.55
C TRP A 367 -16.09 1.55 -6.92
N ALA A 368 -15.42 0.47 -6.54
CA ALA A 368 -15.87 -0.88 -6.82
C ALA A 368 -16.96 -1.31 -5.82
N ASN A 369 -17.95 -2.06 -6.30
CA ASN A 369 -18.84 -2.82 -5.43
C ASN A 369 -18.59 -4.31 -5.65
N PHE A 370 -17.80 -4.91 -4.75
CA PHE A 370 -17.44 -6.32 -4.88
C PHE A 370 -18.61 -7.25 -4.57
N ASP A 371 -19.62 -6.78 -3.82
CA ASP A 371 -20.81 -7.57 -3.49
C ASP A 371 -21.73 -7.79 -4.70
N THR A 372 -21.57 -6.99 -5.75
CA THR A 372 -22.34 -7.11 -7.00
C THR A 372 -21.63 -7.92 -8.09
N SER A 373 -20.34 -8.23 -7.90
CA SER A 373 -19.56 -8.99 -8.86
C SER A 373 -19.59 -10.49 -8.52
N ASP A 374 -19.80 -11.34 -9.52
CA ASP A 374 -19.71 -12.80 -9.37
C ASP A 374 -18.27 -13.33 -9.51
N GLY A 375 -17.32 -12.45 -9.85
CA GLY A 375 -15.92 -12.77 -10.08
C GLY A 375 -15.72 -13.75 -11.23
N THR A 376 -16.56 -13.68 -12.26
CA THR A 376 -16.44 -14.47 -13.49
C THR A 376 -15.56 -13.73 -14.48
N LEU A 377 -14.45 -14.36 -14.88
CA LEU A 377 -13.54 -13.82 -15.90
C LEU A 377 -13.67 -14.61 -17.19
N ALA A 378 -13.76 -13.90 -18.32
CA ALA A 378 -13.67 -14.52 -19.63
C ALA A 378 -12.23 -14.91 -19.95
N GLU A 379 -12.03 -16.14 -20.41
CA GLU A 379 -10.74 -16.54 -20.98
C GLU A 379 -10.64 -16.03 -22.42
N LEU A 380 -9.58 -15.30 -22.71
CA LEU A 380 -9.28 -14.79 -24.05
C LEU A 380 -8.03 -15.48 -24.62
N PRO A 381 -7.97 -15.68 -25.95
CA PRO A 381 -6.81 -16.28 -26.58
C PRO A 381 -5.57 -15.40 -26.36
N ALA A 382 -4.43 -16.02 -26.09
CA ALA A 382 -3.17 -15.29 -25.93
C ALA A 382 -2.73 -14.66 -27.27
N ALA A 383 -2.16 -13.46 -27.20
CA ALA A 383 -1.49 -12.82 -28.32
C ALA A 383 0.02 -13.14 -28.32
N PRO A 384 0.72 -13.06 -29.48
CA PRO A 384 2.16 -13.32 -29.55
C PRO A 384 2.99 -12.50 -28.55
N VAL A 385 2.62 -11.24 -28.33
CA VAL A 385 3.30 -10.36 -27.37
C VAL A 385 3.19 -10.83 -25.92
N ASP A 386 2.11 -11.55 -25.57
CA ASP A 386 1.90 -12.05 -24.21
C ASP A 386 2.95 -13.11 -23.84
N ALA A 387 3.56 -13.78 -24.82
CA ALA A 387 4.63 -14.77 -24.61
C ALA A 387 5.98 -14.14 -24.27
N LEU A 388 6.14 -12.81 -24.42
CA LEU A 388 7.36 -12.07 -24.09
C LEU A 388 7.38 -11.58 -22.63
N TYR A 389 6.30 -11.87 -21.89
CA TYR A 389 6.17 -11.58 -20.47
C TYR A 389 6.16 -12.85 -19.64
N ASN A 390 6.86 -12.80 -18.51
CA ASN A 390 6.67 -13.76 -17.43
C ASN A 390 5.45 -13.31 -16.58
N ARG A 391 4.92 -14.22 -15.77
CA ARG A 391 3.89 -13.91 -14.77
C ARG A 391 4.32 -14.43 -13.41
N ALA A 392 3.90 -13.73 -12.35
CA ALA A 392 4.11 -14.22 -11.01
C ALA A 392 3.37 -15.56 -10.85
N GLN A 393 4.07 -16.58 -10.36
CA GLN A 393 3.44 -17.84 -10.03
C GLN A 393 2.56 -17.66 -8.78
N HIS A 394 1.52 -18.47 -8.64
CA HIS A 394 0.75 -18.54 -7.40
C HIS A 394 1.70 -18.75 -6.22
N SER A 395 1.58 -17.89 -5.18
CA SER A 395 2.38 -18.03 -3.97
C SER A 395 2.21 -19.42 -3.38
N ALA A 396 3.23 -19.89 -2.66
CA ALA A 396 3.15 -21.14 -1.92
C ALA A 396 1.90 -21.13 -1.04
N LYS A 397 1.05 -22.15 -1.18
CA LYS A 397 -0.11 -22.33 -0.31
C LYS A 397 0.37 -22.49 1.14
N VAL A 398 -0.45 -22.04 2.10
CA VAL A 398 -0.28 -22.35 3.53
C VAL A 398 0.17 -23.80 3.69
N ARG A 399 1.28 -24.01 4.41
CA ARG A 399 1.86 -25.35 4.59
C ARG A 399 0.80 -26.27 5.20
N PRO A 400 0.55 -27.48 4.66
CA PRO A 400 -0.55 -28.32 5.11
C PRO A 400 -0.57 -28.58 6.62
N PHE A 401 0.60 -28.79 7.23
CA PHE A 401 0.72 -28.96 8.67
C PHE A 401 0.28 -27.72 9.45
N PHE A 402 0.70 -26.53 9.01
CA PHE A 402 0.28 -25.28 9.64
C PHE A 402 -1.22 -25.08 9.49
N GLN A 403 -1.80 -25.35 8.31
CA GLN A 403 -3.24 -25.31 8.13
C GLN A 403 -3.97 -26.25 9.11
N SER A 404 -3.46 -27.46 9.34
CA SER A 404 -4.04 -28.38 10.33
C SER A 404 -4.01 -27.82 11.75
N VAL A 405 -2.95 -27.11 12.16
CA VAL A 405 -2.90 -26.44 13.48
C VAL A 405 -4.01 -25.39 13.60
N LEU A 406 -4.20 -24.59 12.54
CA LEU A 406 -5.23 -23.56 12.50
C LEU A 406 -6.65 -24.16 12.52
N ASP A 407 -6.87 -25.26 11.79
CA ASP A 407 -8.15 -25.95 11.76
C ASP A 407 -8.51 -26.57 13.12
N GLU A 408 -7.53 -27.18 13.80
CA GLU A 408 -7.70 -27.71 15.16
C GLU A 408 -8.02 -26.60 16.17
N PHE A 409 -7.36 -25.43 16.04
CA PHE A 409 -7.67 -24.27 16.86
C PHE A 409 -9.11 -23.79 16.62
N ALA A 410 -9.53 -23.63 15.37
CA ALA A 410 -10.87 -23.18 15.03
C ALA A 410 -11.97 -24.13 15.54
N GLN A 411 -11.74 -25.46 15.49
CA GLN A 411 -12.71 -26.46 15.96
C GLN A 411 -12.78 -26.54 17.50
N GLY A 412 -11.64 -26.39 18.17
CA GLY A 412 -11.52 -26.55 19.62
C GLY A 412 -11.46 -25.24 20.40
N ASN A 413 -11.79 -24.10 19.80
CA ASN A 413 -11.51 -22.78 20.35
C ASN A 413 -12.25 -22.50 21.67
N SER A 414 -11.55 -22.63 22.79
CA SER A 414 -12.08 -22.30 24.12
C SER A 414 -11.84 -20.85 24.55
N THR A 415 -11.07 -20.08 23.77
CA THR A 415 -10.70 -18.69 24.11
C THR A 415 -11.80 -17.68 23.82
N GLY A 416 -12.76 -18.05 22.96
CA GLY A 416 -13.77 -17.13 22.43
C GLY A 416 -13.24 -16.13 21.38
N MET A 417 -11.97 -16.26 20.95
CA MET A 417 -11.34 -15.34 19.99
C MET A 417 -11.20 -15.97 18.61
N ASP A 418 -11.58 -15.25 17.56
CA ASP A 418 -11.41 -15.72 16.18
C ASP A 418 -9.97 -15.54 15.66
N LEU A 419 -9.55 -16.44 14.78
CA LEU A 419 -8.31 -16.30 14.02
C LEU A 419 -8.49 -15.24 12.92
N TYR A 420 -7.59 -14.25 12.85
CA TYR A 420 -7.55 -13.26 11.77
C TYR A 420 -6.18 -13.20 11.08
N GLY A 421 -6.11 -12.49 9.95
CA GLY A 421 -4.93 -12.43 9.09
C GLY A 421 -5.00 -13.42 7.93
N GLY A 422 -4.56 -12.97 6.76
CA GLY A 422 -4.62 -13.72 5.48
C GLY A 422 -3.25 -13.98 4.86
N PHE A 423 -2.19 -14.08 5.67
CA PHE A 423 -0.82 -14.35 5.23
C PHE A 423 -0.55 -15.85 5.19
N ASP A 424 0.37 -16.31 4.35
CA ASP A 424 0.57 -17.77 4.19
C ASP A 424 1.22 -18.43 5.41
N HIS A 425 1.85 -17.64 6.28
CA HIS A 425 2.69 -18.13 7.38
C HIS A 425 2.24 -17.67 8.77
N PHE A 426 1.15 -16.90 8.94
CA PHE A 426 0.68 -16.57 10.30
C PHE A 426 -0.81 -16.33 10.43
N ARG A 427 -1.34 -16.53 11.63
CA ARG A 427 -2.70 -16.12 12.05
C ARG A 427 -2.64 -15.48 13.43
N ARG A 428 -3.40 -14.42 13.63
CA ARG A 428 -3.41 -13.67 14.89
C ARG A 428 -4.69 -13.90 15.67
N LEU A 429 -4.62 -13.63 16.97
CA LEU A 429 -5.74 -13.62 17.92
C LEU A 429 -5.68 -12.35 18.75
N HIS A 430 -6.83 -11.73 19.00
CA HIS A 430 -6.91 -10.39 19.55
C HIS A 430 -7.88 -10.45 20.72
N PRO A 431 -7.39 -10.31 21.95
CA PRO A 431 -8.29 -10.21 23.08
C PRO A 431 -9.11 -8.92 22.99
N ASP A 432 -10.37 -9.00 23.39
CA ASP A 432 -11.25 -7.84 23.39
C ASP A 432 -10.70 -6.73 24.30
N GLY A 433 -10.86 -5.50 23.83
CA GLY A 433 -10.41 -4.31 24.53
C GLY A 433 -8.90 -4.05 24.43
N TRP A 434 -8.05 -5.00 24.04
CA TRP A 434 -6.59 -4.76 23.95
C TRP A 434 -6.24 -3.71 22.87
N PRO A 435 -5.08 -3.03 22.96
CA PRO A 435 -4.54 -2.25 21.84
C PRO A 435 -4.09 -3.19 20.71
N ARG A 436 -4.29 -2.78 19.46
CA ARG A 436 -4.01 -3.57 18.25
C ARG A 436 -2.56 -4.06 18.14
N GLN A 437 -1.64 -3.25 18.64
CA GLN A 437 -0.21 -3.50 18.67
C GLN A 437 0.17 -4.61 19.66
N MET A 438 -0.81 -5.24 20.30
CA MET A 438 -0.61 -6.34 21.23
C MET A 438 -1.60 -7.45 20.94
N HIS A 439 -1.07 -8.59 20.49
CA HIS A 439 -1.88 -9.70 20.02
C HIS A 439 -1.13 -11.01 20.16
N PHE A 440 -1.88 -12.11 20.17
CA PHE A 440 -1.31 -13.44 20.04
C PHE A 440 -1.19 -13.83 18.57
N GLU A 441 -0.25 -14.72 18.25
CA GLU A 441 -0.01 -15.14 16.88
C GLU A 441 0.46 -16.60 16.79
N PHE A 442 -0.13 -17.35 15.87
CA PHE A 442 0.45 -18.56 15.31
C PHE A 442 1.36 -18.16 14.14
N LEU A 443 2.62 -18.59 14.16
CA LEU A 443 3.60 -18.25 13.13
C LEU A 443 4.33 -19.50 12.62
N ASP A 444 4.32 -19.72 11.30
CA ASP A 444 4.99 -20.82 10.62
C ASP A 444 6.42 -20.45 10.25
N TYR A 445 7.39 -21.14 10.84
CA TYR A 445 8.81 -20.99 10.55
C TYR A 445 9.32 -21.98 9.49
N ALA A 446 8.40 -22.64 8.79
CA ALA A 446 8.61 -23.76 7.87
C ALA A 446 9.05 -25.07 8.55
N ASP A 447 10.02 -25.02 9.47
CA ASP A 447 10.50 -26.17 10.23
C ASP A 447 9.73 -26.40 11.54
N ARG A 448 9.09 -25.36 12.08
CA ARG A 448 8.35 -25.38 13.35
C ARG A 448 7.19 -24.38 13.35
N VAL A 449 6.34 -24.44 14.38
CA VAL A 449 5.25 -23.48 14.59
C VAL A 449 5.49 -22.72 15.89
N GLY A 450 5.43 -21.39 15.83
CA GLY A 450 5.44 -20.49 16.97
C GLY A 450 4.04 -20.21 17.49
N VAL A 451 3.90 -20.18 18.81
CA VAL A 451 2.78 -19.60 19.54
C VAL A 451 3.34 -18.37 20.25
N GLU A 452 2.89 -17.18 19.86
CA GLU A 452 3.56 -15.92 20.21
C GLU A 452 2.60 -14.92 20.84
N LEU A 453 3.14 -14.04 21.67
CA LEU A 453 2.51 -12.82 22.15
C LEU A 453 3.42 -11.65 21.75
N HIS A 454 2.89 -10.76 20.93
CA HIS A 454 3.60 -9.62 20.36
C HIS A 454 3.24 -8.32 21.07
N PHE A 455 4.21 -7.42 21.18
CA PHE A 455 4.08 -6.05 21.66
C PHE A 455 4.82 -5.13 20.70
N GLU A 456 4.09 -4.48 19.81
CA GLU A 456 4.60 -3.74 18.65
C GLU A 456 4.59 -2.21 18.88
N ASN A 457 4.44 -1.77 20.12
CA ASN A 457 4.45 -0.35 20.47
C ASN A 457 5.33 -0.10 21.72
N PRO A 458 6.36 0.77 21.62
CA PRO A 458 7.15 1.22 22.77
C PRO A 458 6.32 1.85 23.90
N ASP A 459 5.15 2.39 23.61
CA ASP A 459 4.26 2.97 24.63
C ASP A 459 3.64 1.88 25.52
N LEU A 460 3.79 0.58 25.17
CA LEU A 460 3.44 -0.58 25.99
C LEU A 460 4.57 -0.96 26.98
N VAL A 461 5.70 -0.25 26.98
CA VAL A 461 6.81 -0.46 27.95
C VAL A 461 6.33 -0.52 29.40
N PRO A 462 5.36 0.30 29.88
CA PRO A 462 4.86 0.18 31.24
C PRO A 462 4.23 -1.19 31.54
N LEU A 463 3.63 -1.87 30.55
CA LEU A 463 3.09 -3.23 30.71
C LEU A 463 4.19 -4.30 30.75
N MET A 464 5.36 -4.01 30.17
CA MET A 464 6.44 -4.98 30.05
C MET A 464 6.99 -5.42 31.40
N ASP A 465 6.90 -4.58 32.43
CA ASP A 465 7.38 -4.95 33.77
C ASP A 465 6.50 -6.02 34.43
N ALA A 466 5.18 -5.92 34.28
CA ALA A 466 4.26 -6.94 34.78
C ALA A 466 4.37 -8.24 33.98
N VAL A 467 4.49 -8.14 32.65
CA VAL A 467 4.73 -9.29 31.78
C VAL A 467 6.07 -9.94 32.14
N ALA A 468 7.12 -9.16 32.37
CA ALA A 468 8.42 -9.67 32.79
C ALA A 468 8.37 -10.38 34.15
N ALA A 469 7.58 -9.87 35.10
CA ALA A 469 7.37 -10.50 36.38
C ALA A 469 6.67 -11.87 36.27
N SER A 470 5.86 -12.08 35.23
CA SER A 470 5.20 -13.38 34.97
C SER A 470 6.07 -14.43 34.29
N ILE A 471 7.24 -14.05 33.74
CA ILE A 471 8.10 -14.97 32.97
C ILE A 471 8.47 -16.23 33.77
N PRO A 472 8.87 -16.18 35.06
CA PRO A 472 9.27 -17.39 35.78
C PRO A 472 8.12 -18.41 35.88
N ALA A 473 6.91 -17.95 36.21
CA ALA A 473 5.72 -18.80 36.27
C ALA A 473 5.32 -19.33 34.88
N LEU A 474 5.52 -18.51 33.84
CA LEU A 474 5.29 -18.90 32.46
C LEU A 474 6.29 -19.97 31.99
N GLN A 475 7.57 -19.85 32.36
CA GLN A 475 8.62 -20.84 32.08
C GLN A 475 8.40 -22.17 32.82
N GLU A 476 7.84 -22.11 34.04
CA GLU A 476 7.43 -23.32 34.77
C GLU A 476 6.27 -24.04 34.06
N LYS A 477 5.29 -23.27 33.56
CA LYS A 477 4.13 -23.82 32.85
C LYS A 477 4.47 -24.31 31.43
N PHE A 478 5.36 -23.61 30.74
CA PHE A 478 5.76 -23.89 29.36
C PHE A 478 7.29 -24.05 29.26
N PRO A 479 7.82 -25.27 29.51
CA PRO A 479 9.23 -25.55 29.37
C PRO A 479 9.70 -25.25 27.93
N GLY A 480 10.73 -24.41 27.78
CA GLY A 480 11.30 -24.05 26.47
C GLY A 480 10.77 -22.76 25.84
N ILE A 481 9.98 -21.97 26.57
CA ILE A 481 9.57 -20.63 26.12
C ILE A 481 10.76 -19.68 25.97
N GLU A 482 10.81 -19.00 24.83
CA GLU A 482 11.79 -17.96 24.54
C GLU A 482 11.19 -16.57 24.73
N VAL A 483 11.98 -15.67 25.30
CA VAL A 483 11.58 -14.30 25.55
C VAL A 483 12.53 -13.36 24.82
N HIS A 484 11.98 -12.54 23.92
CA HIS A 484 12.75 -11.66 23.05
C HIS A 484 12.38 -10.19 23.31
N GLY A 485 13.36 -9.39 23.72
CA GLY A 485 13.27 -7.92 23.61
C GLY A 485 12.39 -7.18 24.63
N LEU A 486 11.80 -7.82 25.65
CA LEU A 486 10.87 -7.19 26.63
C LEU A 486 11.36 -5.90 27.34
N ARG A 487 12.65 -5.55 27.30
CA ARG A 487 13.20 -4.35 27.97
C ARG A 487 14.10 -3.47 27.09
N ARG A 488 13.95 -3.54 25.77
CA ARG A 488 14.75 -2.70 24.86
C ARG A 488 13.95 -1.47 24.43
N ALA A 489 14.32 -0.32 25.00
CA ALA A 489 13.70 0.97 24.69
C ALA A 489 13.88 1.41 23.21
N ASP A 490 14.84 0.82 22.51
CA ASP A 490 15.18 1.11 21.11
C ASP A 490 14.49 0.19 20.10
N ARG A 491 13.74 -0.82 20.55
CA ARG A 491 13.02 -1.73 19.67
C ARG A 491 11.53 -1.42 19.70
N SER A 492 10.93 -1.29 18.52
CA SER A 492 9.49 -1.18 18.33
C SER A 492 8.75 -2.47 18.69
N GLU A 493 9.46 -3.59 18.86
CA GLU A 493 8.87 -4.93 19.01
C GLU A 493 9.51 -5.67 20.20
N ALA A 494 8.65 -6.14 21.11
CA ALA A 494 8.96 -7.15 22.11
C ALA A 494 8.02 -8.34 21.91
N LYS A 495 8.50 -9.55 22.18
CA LYS A 495 7.69 -10.77 22.01
C LYS A 495 8.06 -11.89 22.96
N ILE A 496 7.06 -12.70 23.27
CA ILE A 496 7.19 -13.96 23.98
C ILE A 496 6.79 -15.07 23.03
N ARG A 497 7.58 -16.14 22.97
CA ARG A 497 7.46 -17.16 21.92
C ARG A 497 7.64 -18.56 22.46
N LEU A 498 6.70 -19.44 22.12
CA LEU A 498 6.79 -20.87 22.34
C LEU A 498 6.99 -21.56 20.99
N TYR A 499 8.07 -22.32 20.85
CA TYR A 499 8.32 -23.10 19.64
C TYR A 499 7.83 -24.53 19.80
N HIS A 500 7.13 -25.02 18.77
CA HIS A 500 6.68 -26.39 18.68
C HIS A 500 7.20 -27.07 17.42
N ASP A 501 7.89 -28.19 17.61
CA ASP A 501 8.27 -29.07 16.52
C ASP A 501 7.03 -29.71 15.89
N PRO A 502 7.05 -30.05 14.59
CA PRO A 502 5.93 -30.74 13.95
C PRO A 502 5.56 -32.08 14.63
N ALA A 503 6.51 -32.70 15.34
CA ALA A 503 6.30 -33.91 16.12
C ALA A 503 5.36 -33.71 17.33
N THR A 504 5.17 -32.48 17.82
CA THR A 504 4.19 -32.16 18.87
C THR A 504 2.75 -32.42 18.40
N GLY A 505 2.50 -32.32 17.08
CA GLY A 505 1.19 -32.59 16.50
C GLY A 505 0.22 -31.38 16.57
N PRO A 506 -0.73 -31.25 15.63
CA PRO A 506 -1.57 -30.06 15.51
C PRO A 506 -2.45 -29.74 16.73
N VAL A 507 -3.03 -30.77 17.35
CA VAL A 507 -3.93 -30.64 18.51
C VAL A 507 -3.21 -30.02 19.70
N ASP A 508 -2.01 -30.51 20.03
CA ASP A 508 -1.25 -30.04 21.19
C ASP A 508 -0.71 -28.61 20.98
N ILE A 509 -0.34 -28.26 19.75
CA ILE A 509 0.06 -26.88 19.40
C ILE A 509 -1.13 -25.92 19.52
N SER A 510 -2.30 -26.30 19.02
CA SER A 510 -3.54 -25.54 19.20
C SER A 510 -3.86 -25.34 20.68
N LYS A 511 -3.79 -26.41 21.48
CA LYS A 511 -4.00 -26.36 22.93
C LYS A 511 -2.99 -25.45 23.64
N SER A 512 -1.73 -25.47 23.22
CA SER A 512 -0.69 -24.57 23.74
C SER A 512 -1.07 -23.10 23.60
N MET A 513 -1.60 -22.69 22.43
CA MET A 513 -2.12 -21.33 22.24
C MET A 513 -3.26 -21.02 23.19
N GLN A 514 -4.23 -21.92 23.35
CA GLN A 514 -5.36 -21.68 24.26
C GLN A 514 -4.91 -21.52 25.71
N GLU A 515 -3.99 -22.37 26.17
CA GLU A 515 -3.41 -22.30 27.52
C GLU A 515 -2.56 -21.04 27.72
N PHE A 516 -1.87 -20.60 26.67
CA PHE A 516 -1.05 -19.39 26.67
C PHE A 516 -1.93 -18.14 26.75
N VAL A 517 -2.99 -18.06 25.94
CA VAL A 517 -4.02 -17.01 26.00
C VAL A 517 -4.65 -16.97 27.39
N ALA A 518 -5.07 -18.12 27.93
CA ALA A 518 -5.71 -18.20 29.24
C ALA A 518 -4.79 -17.75 30.38
N PHE A 519 -3.47 -17.97 30.26
CA PHE A 519 -2.49 -17.54 31.25
C PHE A 519 -2.17 -16.05 31.15
N MET A 520 -1.87 -15.56 29.96
CA MET A 520 -1.38 -14.19 29.76
C MET A 520 -2.49 -13.15 29.77
N SER A 521 -3.69 -13.49 29.29
CA SER A 521 -4.75 -12.50 29.13
C SER A 521 -5.16 -11.80 30.44
N PRO A 522 -5.33 -12.51 31.58
CA PRO A 522 -5.66 -11.87 32.85
C PRO A 522 -4.57 -10.92 33.35
N ILE A 523 -3.30 -11.29 33.19
CA ILE A 523 -2.14 -10.50 33.64
C ILE A 523 -2.09 -9.18 32.88
N VAL A 524 -2.13 -9.26 31.56
CA VAL A 524 -2.03 -8.09 30.69
C VAL A 524 -3.27 -7.20 30.81
N SER A 525 -4.48 -7.80 30.85
CA SER A 525 -5.71 -7.04 31.04
C SER A 525 -5.73 -6.28 32.38
N ALA A 526 -5.23 -6.87 33.48
CA ALA A 526 -5.17 -6.17 34.76
C ALA A 526 -4.35 -4.87 34.68
N GLU A 527 -3.24 -4.90 33.94
CA GLU A 527 -2.35 -3.74 33.80
C GLU A 527 -2.85 -2.72 32.79
N LEU A 528 -3.53 -3.14 31.74
CA LEU A 528 -4.18 -2.23 30.80
C LEU A 528 -5.23 -1.33 31.49
N HIS A 529 -5.94 -1.89 32.46
CA HIS A 529 -6.95 -1.18 33.26
C HIS A 529 -6.36 -0.49 34.50
N ASN A 530 -5.05 -0.60 34.72
CA ASN A 530 -4.39 0.04 35.85
C ASN A 530 -4.30 1.56 35.61
N PRO A 531 -4.98 2.38 36.43
CA PRO A 531 -5.05 3.84 36.23
C PRO A 531 -3.68 4.53 36.34
N VAL A 532 -2.67 3.86 36.91
CA VAL A 532 -1.29 4.34 37.00
C VAL A 532 -0.61 4.36 35.62
N HIS A 533 -0.98 3.45 34.71
CA HIS A 533 -0.32 3.30 33.42
C HIS A 533 -1.00 4.08 32.29
N GLY A 534 -2.27 4.49 32.45
CA GLY A 534 -2.93 5.43 31.53
C GLY A 534 -3.18 4.91 30.11
N ILE A 535 -3.06 3.59 29.88
CA ILE A 535 -3.04 2.98 28.54
C ILE A 535 -4.46 2.79 27.96
N GLN A 536 -5.52 2.75 28.78
CA GLN A 536 -6.88 2.52 28.29
C GLN A 536 -7.95 3.39 28.94
N ARG A 537 -8.39 4.42 28.20
CA ARG A 537 -9.76 4.93 28.34
C ARG A 537 -10.55 5.04 27.02
N SER A 538 -9.95 4.75 25.86
CA SER A 538 -10.54 5.14 24.56
C SER A 538 -11.25 4.03 23.77
N ARG A 539 -11.26 2.76 24.19
CA ARG A 539 -11.89 1.66 23.43
C ARG A 539 -13.18 1.10 24.03
N LEU A 540 -13.35 1.15 25.36
CA LEU A 540 -14.46 0.46 26.03
C LEU A 540 -15.83 1.07 25.75
N ASP A 541 -15.91 2.36 25.44
CA ASP A 541 -17.21 3.02 25.21
C ASP A 541 -17.70 2.91 23.75
N ALA A 542 -16.83 2.57 22.80
CA ALA A 542 -17.19 2.52 21.37
C ALA A 542 -17.64 1.13 20.89
N SER A 543 -17.11 0.03 21.46
CA SER A 543 -17.49 -1.33 21.02
C SER A 543 -18.86 -1.77 21.55
N ALA A 544 -19.31 -1.22 22.68
CA ALA A 544 -20.65 -1.48 23.21
C ALA A 544 -21.79 -0.91 22.34
N ALA A 545 -21.47 -0.05 21.36
CA ALA A 545 -22.44 0.54 20.44
C ALA A 545 -22.47 -0.13 19.04
N ALA A 546 -21.59 -1.12 18.78
CA ALA A 546 -21.41 -1.73 17.46
C ALA A 546 -21.74 -3.24 17.40
N HIS A 547 -22.40 -3.79 18.41
CA HIS A 547 -22.98 -5.14 18.41
C HIS A 547 -24.50 -5.10 18.50
#